data_AF-A0A2E4JSU7-F1
#
_entry.id   AF-A0A2E4JSU7-F1
#
_cell.length_a   1.000
_cell.length_b   1.000
_cell.length_c   1.000
_cell.angle_alpha   90.00
_cell.angle_beta   90.00
_cell.angle_gamma   90.00
#
_symmetry.space_group_name_H-M   'P 1'
#
loop_
_entity.id
_entity.type
_entity.pdbx_description
1 polymer ?
#
loop_
_entity_poly.entity_id
_entity_poly.type
_entity_poly.pdbx_seq_one_letter_code
_entity_poly.pdbx_strand_id
1 'polypeptide(L)'
;MSVFGQEVKKEPEFPDDNTVNARIDLIHEEFDELKQSIYSDEAQNEDTLVAIADALTDILYVTYGMAHSFGIDIDECFRAVHVSNMSKLDEDGKPIYRDDGKVLKGPNYRPPNLKEIM
;
A
#
# COMPACT_ATOMS: atom_id res chain seq x y z
N MET A 1 -10.45 -11.99 8.39
CA MET A 1 -11.08 -12.33 7.09
C MET A 1 -11.85 -13.64 7.14
N SER A 2 -11.24 -14.76 7.55
CA SER A 2 -11.96 -16.04 7.72
C SER A 2 -13.17 -15.96 8.66
N VAL A 3 -13.07 -15.18 9.74
CA VAL A 3 -14.18 -14.91 10.69
C VAL A 3 -15.39 -14.25 10.01
N PHE A 4 -15.16 -13.45 8.95
CA PHE A 4 -16.19 -12.76 8.19
C PHE A 4 -16.64 -13.55 6.93
N GLY A 5 -16.24 -14.82 6.82
CA GLY A 5 -16.58 -15.67 5.67
C GLY A 5 -15.96 -15.25 4.34
N GLN A 6 -15.00 -14.33 4.35
CA GLN A 6 -14.31 -13.88 3.15
C GLN A 6 -13.29 -14.93 2.70
N GLU A 7 -13.20 -15.14 1.39
CA GLU A 7 -12.20 -16.05 0.80
C GLU A 7 -10.79 -15.55 1.14
N VAL A 8 -9.95 -16.49 1.58
CA VAL A 8 -8.53 -16.28 1.82
C VAL A 8 -7.80 -17.43 1.15
N LYS A 9 -6.96 -17.12 0.16
CA LYS A 9 -6.09 -18.10 -0.49
C LYS A 9 -4.85 -18.29 0.38
N LYS A 10 -4.30 -19.51 0.36
CA LYS A 10 -3.08 -19.84 1.14
C LYS A 10 -1.79 -19.64 0.34
N GLU A 11 -1.91 -19.62 -0.97
CA GLU A 11 -0.81 -19.46 -1.93
C GLU A 11 -1.29 -18.47 -3.00
N PRO A 12 -0.37 -17.82 -3.74
CA PRO A 12 -0.71 -16.87 -4.79
C PRO A 12 -1.63 -17.47 -5.87
N GLU A 13 -2.88 -17.01 -5.92
CA GLU A 13 -3.92 -17.50 -6.82
C GLU A 13 -4.95 -16.39 -7.11
N PHE A 14 -5.56 -16.42 -8.29
CA PHE A 14 -6.69 -15.54 -8.59
C PHE A 14 -7.96 -16.01 -7.85
N PRO A 15 -8.65 -15.14 -7.09
CA PRO A 15 -10.01 -15.40 -6.62
C PRO A 15 -11.02 -15.21 -7.76
N ASP A 16 -12.30 -15.45 -7.50
CA ASP A 16 -13.36 -15.21 -8.48
C ASP A 16 -13.58 -13.72 -8.77
N ASP A 17 -14.17 -13.41 -9.93
CA ASP A 17 -14.39 -12.03 -10.39
C ASP A 17 -15.24 -11.19 -9.41
N ASN A 18 -16.21 -11.80 -8.71
CA ASN A 18 -17.02 -11.05 -7.74
C ASN A 18 -16.18 -10.64 -6.54
N THR A 19 -15.30 -11.54 -6.07
CA THR A 19 -14.35 -11.23 -5.01
C THR A 19 -13.40 -10.12 -5.44
N VAL A 20 -12.84 -10.17 -6.67
CA VAL A 20 -11.96 -9.10 -7.18
C VAL A 20 -12.69 -7.75 -7.24
N ASN A 21 -13.89 -7.71 -7.82
CA ASN A 21 -14.67 -6.48 -7.94
C ASN A 21 -15.00 -5.91 -6.55
N ALA A 22 -15.45 -6.73 -5.61
CA ALA A 22 -15.73 -6.29 -4.25
C ALA A 22 -14.50 -5.71 -3.54
N ARG A 23 -13.29 -6.25 -3.78
CA ARG A 23 -12.05 -5.70 -3.21
C ARG A 23 -11.67 -4.36 -3.82
N ILE A 24 -11.86 -4.19 -5.13
CA ILE A 24 -11.62 -2.93 -5.81
C ILE A 24 -12.59 -1.87 -5.29
N ASP A 25 -13.88 -2.20 -5.17
CA ASP A 25 -14.90 -1.28 -4.68
C ASP A 25 -14.57 -0.78 -3.26
N LEU A 26 -14.15 -1.66 -2.35
CA LEU A 26 -13.71 -1.29 -1.00
C LEU A 26 -12.50 -0.35 -1.02
N ILE A 27 -11.46 -0.63 -1.83
CA ILE A 27 -10.29 0.25 -1.94
C ILE A 27 -10.69 1.63 -2.47
N HIS A 28 -11.63 1.68 -3.42
CA HIS A 28 -12.15 2.92 -3.96
C HIS A 28 -12.93 3.72 -2.92
N GLU A 29 -13.76 3.05 -2.12
CA GLU A 29 -14.52 3.64 -1.02
C GLU A 29 -13.58 4.32 0.00
N GLU A 30 -12.60 3.59 0.54
CA GLU A 30 -11.67 4.15 1.54
C GLU A 30 -10.80 5.28 0.96
N PHE A 31 -10.45 5.21 -0.32
CA PHE A 31 -9.74 6.30 -0.99
C PHE A 31 -10.61 7.56 -1.15
N ASP A 32 -11.91 7.39 -1.42
CA ASP A 32 -12.86 8.49 -1.48
C ASP A 32 -13.06 9.13 -0.10
N GLU A 33 -13.11 8.34 0.97
CA GLU A 33 -13.15 8.84 2.35
C GLU A 33 -11.90 9.63 2.73
N LEU A 34 -10.71 9.12 2.41
CA LEU A 34 -9.45 9.85 2.64
C LEU A 34 -9.48 11.23 1.96
N LYS A 35 -9.96 11.31 0.71
CA LYS A 35 -10.08 12.59 0.00
C LYS A 35 -11.05 13.52 0.72
N GLN A 36 -12.17 13.00 1.24
CA GLN A 36 -13.13 13.81 2.00
C GLN A 36 -12.47 14.37 3.26
N SER A 37 -11.71 13.57 4.02
CA SER A 37 -11.01 14.04 5.22
C SER A 37 -9.91 15.08 4.93
N ILE A 38 -9.27 15.03 3.76
CA ILE A 38 -8.23 15.99 3.36
C ILE A 38 -8.81 17.30 2.83
N TYR A 39 -9.90 17.22 2.06
CA TYR A 39 -10.46 18.36 1.32
C TYR A 39 -11.78 18.88 1.92
N SER A 40 -12.18 18.43 3.11
CA SER A 40 -13.34 18.98 3.80
C SER A 40 -13.13 20.47 4.09
N ASP A 41 -14.23 21.22 4.12
CA ASP A 41 -14.23 22.64 4.56
C ASP A 41 -14.06 22.77 6.10
N GLU A 42 -13.74 21.68 6.79
CA GLU A 42 -13.56 21.63 8.24
C GLU A 42 -12.27 22.34 8.66
N ALA A 43 -12.24 22.81 9.91
CA ALA A 43 -11.07 23.48 10.44
C ALA A 43 -9.90 22.49 10.56
N GLN A 44 -8.77 22.78 9.93
CA GLN A 44 -7.55 21.98 10.09
C GLN A 44 -7.08 21.99 11.55
N ASN A 45 -7.35 20.90 12.24
CA ASN A 45 -7.07 20.72 13.65
C ASN A 45 -6.71 19.25 13.94
N GLU A 46 -6.57 18.92 15.22
CA GLU A 46 -6.25 17.56 15.66
C GLU A 46 -7.31 16.54 15.24
N ASP A 47 -8.60 16.88 15.28
CA ASP A 47 -9.68 15.99 14.87
C ASP A 47 -9.60 15.66 13.37
N THR A 48 -9.26 16.63 12.51
CA THR A 48 -9.01 16.38 11.08
C THR A 48 -7.83 15.44 10.87
N LEU A 49 -6.74 15.58 11.65
CA LEU A 49 -5.59 14.67 11.57
C LEU A 49 -5.95 13.25 12.01
N VAL A 50 -6.79 13.11 13.03
CA VAL A 50 -7.31 11.80 13.48
C VAL A 50 -8.14 11.16 12.37
N ALA A 51 -9.05 11.91 11.72
CA ALA A 51 -9.85 11.39 10.61
C ALA A 51 -8.98 10.94 9.41
N ILE A 52 -7.95 11.71 9.06
CA ILE A 52 -7.00 11.31 8.01
C ILE A 52 -6.25 10.03 8.39
N ALA A 53 -5.82 9.91 9.66
CA ALA A 53 -5.13 8.72 10.13
C ALA A 53 -6.03 7.47 10.12
N ASP A 54 -7.32 7.63 10.43
CA ASP A 54 -8.34 6.58 10.36
C ASP A 54 -8.50 6.10 8.91
N ALA A 55 -8.80 7.01 7.97
CA ALA A 55 -8.97 6.67 6.56
C ALA A 55 -7.71 6.04 5.93
N LEU A 56 -6.51 6.51 6.29
CA LEU A 56 -5.26 5.86 5.86
C LEU A 56 -5.13 4.43 6.41
N THR A 57 -5.59 4.19 7.63
CA THR A 57 -5.58 2.86 8.27
C THR A 57 -6.59 1.94 7.60
N ASP A 58 -7.78 2.43 7.26
CA ASP A 58 -8.78 1.64 6.55
C ASP A 58 -8.32 1.26 5.14
N ILE A 59 -7.66 2.16 4.42
CA ILE A 59 -6.98 1.84 3.15
C ILE A 59 -5.99 0.68 3.32
N LEU A 60 -5.17 0.70 4.38
CA LEU A 60 -4.28 -0.43 4.66
C LEU A 60 -5.10 -1.70 4.89
N TYR A 61 -6.14 -1.62 5.72
CA TYR A 61 -6.97 -2.77 6.08
C TYR A 61 -7.63 -3.43 4.86
N VAL A 62 -8.21 -2.65 3.95
CA VAL A 62 -8.82 -3.18 2.71
C VAL A 62 -7.77 -3.63 1.70
N THR A 63 -6.57 -3.03 1.69
CA THR A 63 -5.42 -3.48 0.89
C THR A 63 -4.93 -4.85 1.34
N TYR A 64 -4.75 -5.07 2.65
CA TYR A 64 -4.50 -6.40 3.22
C TYR A 64 -5.65 -7.37 2.88
N GLY A 65 -6.88 -6.87 2.92
CA GLY A 65 -8.10 -7.52 2.41
C GLY A 65 -7.91 -8.18 1.06
N MET A 66 -7.51 -7.36 0.09
CA MET A 66 -7.27 -7.79 -1.27
C MET A 66 -6.09 -8.77 -1.33
N ALA A 67 -4.95 -8.45 -0.70
CA ALA A 67 -3.77 -9.32 -0.72
C ALA A 67 -4.10 -10.75 -0.24
N HIS A 68 -4.82 -10.88 0.87
CA HIS A 68 -5.26 -12.18 1.38
C HIS A 68 -6.22 -12.92 0.44
N SER A 69 -7.11 -12.22 -0.28
CA SER A 69 -7.95 -12.88 -1.30
C SER A 69 -7.14 -13.42 -2.49
N PHE A 70 -5.94 -12.88 -2.71
CA PHE A 70 -4.99 -13.42 -3.70
C PHE A 70 -3.96 -14.37 -3.10
N GLY A 71 -3.94 -14.59 -1.79
CA GLY A 71 -2.93 -15.41 -1.11
C GLY A 71 -1.52 -14.82 -1.16
N ILE A 72 -1.43 -13.49 -1.27
CA ILE A 72 -0.18 -12.75 -1.33
C ILE A 72 0.23 -12.32 0.07
N ASP A 73 1.45 -12.66 0.46
CA ASP A 73 2.12 -12.03 1.60
C ASP A 73 2.55 -10.61 1.20
N ILE A 74 1.66 -9.64 1.46
CA ILE A 74 1.89 -8.25 1.10
C ILE A 74 2.96 -7.58 1.98
N ASP A 75 3.19 -8.09 3.19
CA ASP A 75 4.25 -7.60 4.07
C ASP A 75 5.63 -7.94 3.50
N GLU A 76 5.79 -9.17 3.00
CA GLU A 76 7.02 -9.60 2.34
C GLU A 76 7.25 -8.82 1.03
N CYS A 77 6.19 -8.59 0.24
CA CYS A 77 6.23 -7.71 -0.93
C CYS A 77 6.66 -6.28 -0.56
N PHE A 78 6.04 -5.71 0.50
CA PHE A 78 6.34 -4.36 0.98
C PHE A 78 7.79 -4.26 1.45
N ARG A 79 8.27 -5.25 2.20
CA ARG A 79 9.67 -5.33 2.67
C ARG A 79 10.65 -5.33 1.51
N ALA A 80 10.40 -6.08 0.44
CA ALA A 80 11.26 -6.10 -0.73
C ALA A 80 11.26 -4.74 -1.47
N VAL A 81 10.10 -4.11 -1.61
CA VAL A 81 9.99 -2.75 -2.18
C VAL A 81 10.74 -1.75 -1.33
N HIS A 82 10.61 -1.83 0.00
CA HIS A 82 11.31 -0.96 0.94
C HIS A 82 12.83 -1.12 0.81
N VAL A 83 13.36 -2.35 0.82
CA VAL A 83 14.80 -2.64 0.62
C VAL A 83 15.29 -2.07 -0.70
N SER A 84 14.54 -2.25 -1.79
CA SER A 84 14.85 -1.65 -3.09
C SER A 84 14.89 -0.12 -3.01
N ASN A 85 13.93 0.52 -2.32
CA ASN A 85 13.91 1.96 -2.15
C ASN A 85 15.13 2.46 -1.34
N MET A 86 15.50 1.76 -0.27
CA MET A 86 16.69 2.09 0.52
C MET A 86 18.00 1.86 -0.24
N SER A 87 18.01 0.98 -1.26
CA SER A 87 19.18 0.79 -2.13
C SER A 87 19.45 1.97 -3.08
N LYS A 88 18.51 2.92 -3.20
CA LYS A 88 18.66 4.12 -4.04
C LYS A 88 19.54 5.20 -3.43
N LEU A 89 19.87 5.09 -2.14
CA LEU A 89 20.65 6.07 -1.41
C LEU A 89 22.11 6.11 -1.91
N ASP A 90 22.77 7.25 -1.74
CA ASP A 90 24.20 7.41 -1.99
C ASP A 90 25.08 6.79 -0.88
N GLU A 91 26.40 6.96 -0.97
CA GLU A 91 27.37 6.41 -0.02
C GLU A 91 27.22 6.98 1.41
N ASP A 92 26.60 8.16 1.55
CA ASP A 92 26.32 8.82 2.84
C ASP A 92 24.91 8.50 3.35
N GLY A 93 24.15 7.63 2.66
CA GLY A 93 22.79 7.26 3.02
C GLY A 93 21.74 8.34 2.69
N LYS A 94 22.04 9.27 1.77
CA LYS A 94 21.11 10.32 1.35
C LYS A 94 20.41 9.96 0.05
N PRO A 95 19.14 10.37 -0.13
CA PRO A 95 18.47 10.21 -1.41
C PRO A 95 19.10 11.13 -2.46
N ILE A 96 19.34 10.59 -3.66
CA ILE A 96 19.82 11.36 -4.80
C ILE A 96 18.58 11.94 -5.50
N TYR A 97 18.47 13.26 -5.59
CA TYR A 97 17.33 13.92 -6.23
C TYR A 97 17.70 14.44 -7.62
N ARG A 98 16.73 14.41 -8.53
CA ARG A 98 16.71 15.23 -9.74
C ARG A 98 16.12 16.61 -9.41
N ASP A 99 16.34 17.59 -10.28
CA ASP A 99 15.83 18.97 -10.15
C ASP A 99 14.32 19.09 -9.94
N ASP A 100 13.53 18.07 -10.30
CA ASP A 100 12.07 18.02 -10.10
C ASP A 100 11.65 17.31 -8.79
N GLY A 101 12.61 16.99 -7.92
CA GLY A 101 12.37 16.29 -6.65
C GLY A 101 12.22 14.76 -6.79
N LYS A 102 12.41 14.19 -7.99
CA LYS A 102 12.38 12.74 -8.18
C LYS A 102 13.61 12.08 -7.57
N VAL A 103 13.41 11.06 -6.74
CA VAL A 103 14.50 10.20 -6.25
C VAL A 103 15.07 9.36 -7.40
N LEU A 104 16.36 9.53 -7.66
CA LEU A 104 17.15 8.80 -8.65
C LEU A 104 17.68 7.47 -8.08
N LYS A 105 18.14 6.60 -8.97
CA LYS A 105 18.75 5.32 -8.59
C LYS A 105 20.22 5.56 -8.26
N GLY A 106 20.61 5.32 -7.01
CA GLY A 106 22.01 5.33 -6.58
C GLY A 106 22.84 4.17 -7.14
N PRO A 107 24.16 4.20 -6.91
CA PRO A 107 25.10 3.22 -7.46
C PRO A 107 24.83 1.78 -6.96
N ASN A 108 24.23 1.65 -5.78
CA ASN A 108 23.90 0.36 -5.16
C ASN A 108 22.47 -0.11 -5.45
N TYR A 109 21.74 0.57 -6.34
CA TYR A 109 20.35 0.28 -6.61
C TYR A 109 20.12 -1.16 -7.08
N ARG A 110 19.10 -1.80 -6.49
CA ARG A 110 18.58 -3.10 -6.92
C ARG A 110 17.06 -3.03 -7.00
N PRO A 111 16.43 -3.49 -8.09
CA PRO A 111 14.98 -3.56 -8.16
C PRO A 111 14.43 -4.60 -7.17
N PRO A 112 13.19 -4.45 -6.68
CA PRO A 112 12.57 -5.47 -5.84
C PRO A 112 12.26 -6.70 -6.70
N ASN A 113 12.54 -7.90 -6.19
CA ASN A 113 12.22 -9.14 -6.89
C ASN A 113 10.98 -9.80 -6.29
N LEU A 114 9.80 -9.30 -6.67
CA LEU A 114 8.54 -9.86 -6.17
C LEU A 114 8.29 -11.30 -6.68
N LYS A 115 8.90 -11.69 -7.80
CA LYS A 115 8.78 -13.05 -8.34
C LYS A 115 9.45 -14.12 -7.48
N GLU A 116 10.44 -13.76 -6.67
CA GLU A 116 11.06 -14.68 -5.70
C GLU A 116 10.25 -14.83 -4.41
N ILE A 117 9.28 -13.93 -4.19
CA ILE A 117 8.41 -13.89 -3.00
C ILE A 117 7.08 -14.58 -3.27
N MET A 118 6.57 -14.42 -4.50
CA MET A 118 5.32 -14.99 -4.99
C MET A 118 5.49 -16.41 -5.55
#